data_AF-A0AAE6ZLJ6-F1
#
_entry.id   AF-A0AAE6ZLJ6-F1
#
_cell.length_a   1.000
_cell.length_b   1.000
_cell.length_c   1.000
_cell.angle_alpha   90.00
_cell.angle_beta   90.00
_cell.angle_gamma   90.00
#
_symmetry.space_group_name_H-M   'P 1'
#
loop_
_entity.id
_entity.type
_entity.pdbx_description
1 polymer ?
#
loop_
_entity_poly.entity_id
_entity_poly.type
_entity_poly.pdbx_seq_one_letter_code
_entity_poly.pdbx_strand_id
1 'polypeptide(L)'
;MRNFRWKTAYLTAVPLLIFFIALAIGKGDNLDTAGILLGLLVAAYGIVGVMLLIAEDREEGLALLLSGFLIMLVAFITGWIILM
;
A
#
# COMPACT_ATOMS: atom_id res chain seq x y z
N MET A 1 3.81 -4.57 -23.70
CA MET A 1 3.58 -5.30 -22.42
C MET A 1 4.72 -5.19 -21.40
N ARG A 2 6.01 -5.10 -21.79
CA ARG A 2 7.12 -5.03 -20.81
C ARG A 2 7.09 -3.75 -19.95
N ASN A 3 6.95 -2.57 -20.54
CA ASN A 3 6.88 -1.29 -19.80
C ASN A 3 5.66 -1.19 -18.85
N PHE A 4 4.57 -1.89 -19.18
CA PHE A 4 3.32 -1.87 -18.43
C PHE A 4 3.50 -2.58 -17.07
N ARG A 5 4.09 -3.78 -17.08
CA ARG A 5 4.38 -4.55 -15.85
C ARG A 5 5.33 -3.80 -14.91
N TRP A 6 6.30 -3.06 -15.44
CA TRP A 6 7.21 -2.24 -14.63
C TRP A 6 6.50 -1.06 -13.98
N LYS A 7 5.57 -0.38 -14.66
CA LYS A 7 4.79 0.73 -14.08
C LYS A 7 3.94 0.28 -12.90
N THR A 8 3.16 -0.80 -13.07
CA THR A 8 2.30 -1.31 -12.00
C THR A 8 3.11 -1.86 -10.83
N ALA A 9 4.22 -2.56 -11.12
CA ALA A 9 5.16 -3.00 -10.08
C ALA A 9 5.80 -1.82 -9.35
N TYR A 10 6.14 -0.73 -10.04
CA TYR A 10 6.67 0.47 -9.39
C TYR A 10 5.64 1.15 -8.50
N LEU A 11 4.40 1.29 -9.00
CA LEU A 11 3.29 1.92 -8.28
C LEU A 11 2.84 1.12 -7.06
N THR A 12 3.10 -0.19 -7.01
CA THR A 12 2.65 -1.05 -5.92
C THR A 12 3.78 -1.42 -4.97
N ALA A 13 4.95 -1.84 -5.49
CA ALA A 13 6.06 -2.35 -4.70
C ALA A 13 6.92 -1.27 -4.05
N VAL A 14 7.10 -0.10 -4.68
CA VAL A 14 7.93 0.97 -4.12
C VAL A 14 7.32 1.54 -2.84
N PRO A 15 6.01 1.85 -2.78
CA PRO A 15 5.43 2.35 -1.53
C PRO A 15 5.32 1.28 -0.45
N LEU A 16 5.14 0.01 -0.84
CA LEU A 16 5.26 -1.14 0.07
C LEU A 16 6.65 -1.24 0.70
N LEU A 17 7.70 -1.07 -0.10
CA LEU A 17 9.09 -1.09 0.36
C LEU A 17 9.36 0.08 1.32
N ILE A 18 8.92 1.30 0.97
CA ILE A 18 9.05 2.49 1.82
C ILE A 18 8.32 2.28 3.14
N PHE A 19 7.14 1.67 3.10
CA PHE A 19 6.36 1.36 4.28
C PHE A 19 7.07 0.38 5.22
N PHE A 20 7.58 -0.75 4.71
CA PHE A 20 8.34 -1.70 5.52
C PHE A 20 9.64 -1.11 6.06
N ILE A 21 10.31 -0.23 5.31
CA ILE A 21 11.49 0.51 5.78
C ILE A 21 11.10 1.44 6.94
N ALA A 22 10.00 2.18 6.82
CA ALA A 22 9.50 3.06 7.88
C ALA A 22 9.13 2.27 9.15
N LEU A 23 8.51 1.09 8.99
CA LEU A 23 8.12 0.22 10.09
C LEU A 23 9.33 -0.45 10.77
N ALA A 24 10.36 -0.81 10.00
CA ALA A 24 11.60 -1.36 10.54
C ALA A 24 12.46 -0.33 11.29
N ILE A 25 12.42 0.95 10.87
CA ILE A 25 13.16 2.05 11.50
C ILE A 25 12.42 2.57 12.74
N GLY A 26 11.08 2.53 12.76
CA GLY A 26 10.26 3.01 13.86
C GLY A 26 10.10 2.02 15.01
N LYS A 27 11.09 1.92 15.92
CA LYS A 27 10.87 1.26 17.22
C LYS A 27 10.09 2.19 18.17
N GLY A 28 9.02 1.65 18.79
CA GLY A 28 8.38 2.21 19.99
C GLY A 28 7.42 3.38 19.75
N ASP A 29 7.95 4.58 19.54
CA ASP A 29 7.16 5.83 19.53
C ASP A 29 6.63 6.22 18.12
N ASN A 30 7.13 5.57 17.07
CA ASN A 30 6.78 5.88 15.68
C ASN A 30 5.72 4.96 15.06
N LEU A 31 5.14 4.03 15.84
CA LEU A 31 4.11 3.10 15.36
C LEU A 31 2.83 3.82 14.94
N ASP A 32 2.40 4.83 15.70
CA ASP A 32 1.23 5.65 15.37
C ASP A 32 1.46 6.44 14.07
N THR A 33 2.65 7.03 13.92
CA THR A 33 3.04 7.75 12.70
C THR A 33 3.11 6.81 11.50
N ALA A 34 3.68 5.62 11.67
CA ALA A 34 3.72 4.59 10.63
C ALA A 34 2.30 4.14 10.23
N GLY A 35 1.40 3.95 11.20
CA GLY A 35 -0.01 3.63 10.96
C GLY A 35 -0.75 4.72 10.17
N ILE A 36 -0.52 5.99 10.49
CA ILE A 36 -1.11 7.13 9.77
C ILE A 36 -0.61 7.19 8.33
N LEU A 37 0.70 7.06 8.11
CA LEU A 37 1.31 7.09 6.77
C LEU A 37 0.81 5.92 5.89
N LEU A 38 0.62 4.77 6.51
CA LEU A 38 0.07 3.57 5.87
C LEU A 38 -1.40 3.74 5.50
N GLY A 39 -2.21 4.30 6.42
CA GLY A 39 -3.60 4.65 6.14
C GLY A 39 -3.73 5.64 4.98
N LEU A 40 -2.86 6.66 4.93
CA LEU A 40 -2.78 7.61 3.82
C LEU A 40 -2.39 6.93 2.51
N LEU A 41 -1.43 5.99 2.54
CA LEU A 41 -1.01 5.23 1.36
C LEU A 41 -2.15 4.37 0.81
N VAL A 42 -2.86 3.65 1.68
CA VAL A 42 -4.02 2.81 1.29
C VAL A 42 -5.14 3.67 0.72
N ALA A 43 -5.41 4.83 1.33
CA ALA A 43 -6.39 5.78 0.81
C ALA A 43 -6.00 6.29 -0.60
N ALA A 44 -4.72 6.63 -0.82
CA ALA A 44 -4.22 7.05 -2.13
C ALA A 44 -4.37 5.93 -3.17
N TYR A 45 -4.05 4.68 -2.83
CA TYR A 45 -4.26 3.52 -3.72
C TYR A 45 -5.75 3.31 -4.02
N GLY A 46 -6.61 3.51 -3.02
CA GLY A 46 -8.06 3.47 -3.18
C GLY A 46 -8.56 4.50 -4.20
N ILE A 47 -8.16 5.76 -4.04
CA ILE A 47 -8.56 6.86 -4.93
C ILE A 47 -8.05 6.62 -6.35
N VAL A 48 -6.76 6.32 -6.52
CA VAL A 48 -6.17 6.08 -7.84
C VAL A 48 -6.76 4.82 -8.48
N GLY A 49 -6.97 3.76 -7.71
CA GLY A 49 -7.60 2.52 -8.17
C GLY A 49 -9.02 2.77 -8.70
N VAL A 50 -9.85 3.51 -7.96
CA VAL A 50 -11.20 3.89 -8.40
C VAL A 50 -11.17 4.78 -9.64
N MET A 51 -10.24 5.75 -9.71
CA MET A 51 -10.09 6.60 -10.90
C MET A 51 -9.76 5.77 -12.16
N LEU A 52 -8.90 4.77 -12.04
CA LEU A 52 -8.57 3.87 -13.16
C LEU A 52 -9.75 2.98 -13.56
N LEU A 53 -10.58 2.53 -12.60
CA LEU A 53 -11.82 1.82 -12.92
C LEU A 53 -12.78 2.70 -13.72
N ILE A 54 -12.88 4.00 -13.40
CA ILE A 54 -13.70 4.98 -14.12
C ILE A 54 -13.13 5.25 -15.51
N ALA A 55 -11.80 5.24 -15.67
CA ALA A 55 -11.11 5.41 -16.94
C ALA A 55 -11.13 4.16 -17.85
N GLU A 56 -11.91 3.13 -17.49
CA GLU A 56 -11.99 1.83 -18.17
C GLU A 56 -10.71 0.96 -18.12
N ASP A 57 -9.67 1.41 -17.40
CA ASP A 57 -8.44 0.65 -17.12
C ASP A 57 -8.64 -0.35 -15.95
N ARG A 58 -9.56 -1.30 -16.15
CA ARG A 58 -10.08 -2.19 -15.09
C ARG A 58 -9.00 -3.05 -14.42
N GLU A 59 -8.08 -3.61 -15.21
CA GLU A 59 -7.03 -4.49 -14.66
C GLU A 59 -6.10 -3.73 -13.71
N GLU A 60 -5.72 -2.50 -14.05
CA GLU A 60 -4.84 -1.67 -13.22
C GLU A 60 -5.57 -1.14 -11.98
N GLY A 61 -6.82 -0.70 -12.15
CA GLY A 61 -7.64 -0.24 -11.04
C GLY A 61 -7.85 -1.34 -9.99
N LEU A 62 -8.19 -2.55 -10.43
CA LEU A 62 -8.34 -3.71 -9.54
C LEU A 62 -7.02 -4.11 -8.88
N ALA A 63 -5.89 -4.06 -9.62
CA ALA A 63 -4.58 -4.38 -9.07
C ALA A 63 -4.15 -3.41 -7.96
N LEU A 64 -4.42 -2.11 -8.13
CA LEU A 64 -4.15 -1.09 -7.11
C LEU A 64 -5.04 -1.25 -5.87
N LEU A 65 -6.33 -1.53 -6.07
CA LEU A 65 -7.26 -1.80 -4.96
C LEU A 65 -6.86 -3.05 -4.18
N LEU A 66 -6.53 -4.14 -4.88
CA LEU A 66 -6.05 -5.37 -4.25
C LEU A 66 -4.74 -5.15 -3.48
N SER A 67 -3.83 -4.36 -4.05
CA SER A 67 -2.56 -4.01 -3.39
C SER A 67 -2.80 -3.20 -2.12
N GLY A 68 -3.68 -2.21 -2.14
CA GLY A 68 -4.06 -1.44 -0.96
C GLY A 68 -4.67 -2.31 0.13
N PHE A 69 -5.54 -3.26 -0.24
CA PHE A 69 -6.12 -4.23 0.68
C PHE A 69 -5.06 -5.13 1.34
N LEU A 70 -4.13 -5.69 0.54
CA LEU A 70 -3.06 -6.54 1.06
C LEU A 70 -2.12 -5.78 2.01
N ILE A 71 -1.81 -4.52 1.72
CA ILE A 71 -1.02 -3.65 2.60
C ILE A 71 -1.72 -3.48 3.94
N MET A 72 -3.02 -3.17 3.94
CA MET A 72 -3.80 -3.00 5.16
C MET A 72 -3.86 -4.30 5.98
N LEU A 73 -4.03 -5.45 5.31
CA LEU A 73 -4.05 -6.75 5.98
C LEU A 73 -2.72 -7.08 6.65
N VAL A 74 -1.59 -6.91 5.95
CA VAL A 74 -0.26 -7.20 6.51
C VAL A 74 0.08 -6.25 7.65
N ALA A 75 -0.27 -4.98 7.50
CA ALA A 75 -0.14 -3.97 8.54
C ALA A 75 -0.89 -4.33 9.82
N PHE A 76 -2.16 -4.74 9.67
CA PHE A 76 -3.00 -5.16 10.78
C PHE A 76 -2.42 -6.38 11.51
N ILE A 77 -2.01 -7.41 10.76
CA ILE A 77 -1.38 -8.61 11.33
C ILE A 77 -0.08 -8.26 12.06
N THR A 78 0.76 -7.43 11.46
CA THR A 78 2.04 -7.03 12.03
C THR A 78 1.85 -6.17 13.29
N GLY A 79 0.93 -5.21 13.25
CA GLY A 79 0.54 -4.42 14.42
C GLY A 79 -0.01 -5.30 15.55
N TRP A 80 -0.87 -6.27 15.22
CA TRP A 80 -1.41 -7.21 16.19
C TRP A 80 -0.32 -8.06 16.86
N ILE A 81 0.63 -8.59 16.09
CA ILE A 81 1.74 -9.40 16.60
C ILE A 81 2.68 -8.58 17.48
N ILE A 82 2.95 -7.32 17.14
CA ILE A 82 3.84 -6.44 17.91
C ILE A 82 3.19 -5.98 19.22
N LEU A 83 1.86 -5.82 19.25
CA LEU A 83 1.11 -5.31 20.40
C LEU A 83 0.65 -6.41 21.38
N MET A 84 0.80 -7.69 21.03
CA MET A 84 0.59 -8.86 21.90
C MET A 84 1.87 -9.26 22.63
#